data_AF-A0A222ESZ5-F1
#
_entry.id   AF-A0A222ESZ5-F1
#
_cell.length_a   1.000
_cell.length_b   1.000
_cell.length_c   1.000
_cell.angle_alpha   90.00
_cell.angle_beta   90.00
_cell.angle_gamma   90.00
#
_symmetry.space_group_name_H-M   'P 1'
#
loop_
_entity.id
_entity.type
_entity.pdbx_description
1 polymer ?
#
loop_
_entity_poly.entity_id
_entity_poly.type
_entity_poly.pdbx_seq_one_letter_code
_entity_poly.pdbx_strand_id
1 'polypeptide(L)'
;MAKHITAYGAKAIKKVRKKTPAKTEQMPGPTENPATNLMMVDVAIRAGSYIARRSLEKGMLRGRYGKDTAREIVQNKTLGQTLVSFGLAKLATKNLPGALLVGGGAVVKSLYDRRRSRLAQRREGDRDLIEQAHRGDD
;
A
#
# COMPACT_ATOMS: atom_id res chain seq x y z
N MET A 1 12.08 8.34 -19.23
CA MET A 1 11.21 7.36 -18.52
C MET A 1 10.03 7.98 -17.74
N ALA A 2 9.84 9.32 -17.70
CA ALA A 2 8.67 9.93 -17.04
C ALA A 2 7.31 9.63 -17.72
N LYS A 3 7.31 9.39 -19.05
CA LYS A 3 6.09 9.21 -19.87
C LYS A 3 5.33 7.89 -19.61
N HIS A 4 5.97 6.86 -19.05
CA HIS A 4 5.35 5.54 -18.87
C HIS A 4 4.60 5.35 -17.54
N ILE A 5 4.90 6.16 -16.52
CA ILE A 5 4.34 5.99 -15.17
C ILE A 5 3.02 6.77 -15.03
N THR A 6 2.97 8.00 -15.56
CA THR A 6 1.71 8.71 -15.82
C THR A 6 0.79 7.87 -16.71
N ALA A 7 1.33 7.10 -17.65
CA ALA A 7 0.54 6.21 -18.49
C ALA A 7 -0.11 5.04 -17.71
N TYR A 8 0.49 4.53 -16.64
CA TYR A 8 -0.09 3.43 -15.85
C TYR A 8 -1.21 3.94 -14.92
N GLY A 9 -0.97 5.06 -14.23
CA GLY A 9 -2.02 5.76 -13.48
C GLY A 9 -3.16 6.21 -14.39
N ALA A 10 -2.85 6.77 -15.55
CA ALA A 10 -3.83 7.11 -16.57
C ALA A 10 -4.57 5.88 -17.12
N LYS A 11 -3.92 4.73 -17.26
CA LYS A 11 -4.59 3.46 -17.66
C LYS A 11 -5.55 2.97 -16.59
N ALA A 12 -5.19 3.05 -15.32
CA ALA A 12 -6.05 2.69 -14.20
C ALA A 12 -7.27 3.63 -14.14
N ILE A 13 -7.04 4.95 -14.19
CA ILE A 13 -8.10 5.96 -14.25
C ILE A 13 -8.98 5.76 -15.49
N LYS A 14 -8.39 5.46 -16.66
CA LYS A 14 -9.13 5.18 -17.91
C LYS A 14 -9.96 3.92 -17.80
N LYS A 15 -9.51 2.88 -17.09
CA LYS A 15 -10.26 1.63 -16.87
C LYS A 15 -11.44 1.83 -15.91
N VAL A 16 -11.27 2.67 -14.89
CA VAL A 16 -12.35 3.08 -13.98
C VAL A 16 -13.35 3.97 -14.72
N ARG A 17 -12.88 4.97 -15.48
CA ARG A 17 -13.72 5.85 -16.31
C ARG A 17 -14.53 5.09 -17.36
N LYS A 18 -13.96 4.03 -17.97
CA LYS A 18 -14.68 3.16 -18.91
C LYS A 18 -15.85 2.40 -18.25
N LYS A 19 -15.78 2.15 -16.94
CA LYS A 19 -16.83 1.48 -16.17
C LYS A 19 -17.84 2.46 -15.55
N THR A 20 -17.58 3.76 -15.63
CA THR A 20 -18.43 4.82 -15.08
C THR A 20 -18.54 5.93 -16.12
N PRO A 21 -19.44 5.80 -17.12
CA PRO A 21 -19.59 6.77 -18.20
C PRO A 21 -20.32 8.01 -17.69
N ALA A 22 -19.65 8.83 -16.90
CA ALA A 22 -20.10 10.19 -16.61
C ALA A 22 -19.85 11.08 -17.85
N LYS A 23 -20.74 12.06 -18.10
CA LYS A 23 -20.63 13.01 -19.20
C LYS A 23 -19.21 13.60 -19.25
N THR A 24 -18.55 13.41 -20.38
CA THR A 24 -17.10 13.52 -20.58
C THR A 24 -16.51 14.92 -20.39
N GLU A 25 -17.37 15.93 -20.26
CA GLU A 25 -17.02 17.35 -20.28
C GLU A 25 -16.85 17.98 -18.89
N GLN A 26 -17.37 17.35 -17.84
CA GLN A 26 -17.36 17.91 -16.49
C GLN A 26 -16.55 17.02 -15.54
N MET A 27 -15.74 17.65 -14.69
CA MET A 27 -15.02 16.92 -13.63
C MET A 27 -16.06 16.34 -12.66
N PRO A 28 -16.08 15.01 -12.43
CA PRO A 28 -17.03 14.41 -11.50
C PRO A 28 -16.87 15.00 -10.09
N GLY A 29 -17.97 15.45 -9.52
CA GLY A 29 -18.02 15.98 -8.16
C GLY A 29 -19.38 16.57 -7.84
N PRO A 30 -19.58 17.02 -6.58
CA PRO A 30 -20.87 17.47 -6.09
C PRO A 30 -21.28 18.86 -6.60
N THR A 31 -20.37 19.58 -7.28
CA THR A 31 -20.62 20.91 -7.83
C THR A 31 -20.37 20.96 -9.32
N GLU A 32 -20.89 21.96 -10.02
CA GLU A 32 -20.61 22.18 -11.45
C GLU A 32 -19.24 22.85 -11.69
N ASN A 33 -18.57 23.32 -10.63
CA ASN A 33 -17.26 23.96 -10.72
C ASN A 33 -16.13 22.91 -10.67
N PRO A 34 -15.34 22.73 -11.75
CA PRO A 34 -14.28 21.73 -11.78
C PRO A 34 -13.12 22.02 -10.82
N ALA A 35 -12.82 23.29 -10.53
CA ALA A 35 -11.77 23.65 -9.57
C ALA A 35 -12.17 23.25 -8.15
N THR A 36 -13.43 23.48 -7.78
CA THR A 36 -13.99 23.06 -6.48
C THR A 36 -14.02 21.54 -6.35
N ASN A 37 -14.46 20.84 -7.39
CA ASN A 37 -14.46 19.37 -7.37
C ASN A 37 -13.03 18.82 -7.21
N LEU A 38 -12.03 19.45 -7.84
CA LEU A 38 -10.63 19.05 -7.72
C LEU A 38 -10.11 19.25 -6.29
N MET A 39 -10.41 20.41 -5.68
CA MET A 39 -10.08 20.68 -4.30
C MET A 39 -10.73 19.67 -3.35
N MET A 40 -12.00 19.33 -3.57
CA MET A 40 -12.71 18.33 -2.74
C MET A 40 -12.08 16.95 -2.86
N VAL A 41 -11.72 16.52 -4.07
CA VAL A 41 -11.02 15.24 -4.29
C VAL A 41 -9.66 15.25 -3.61
N ASP A 42 -8.88 16.33 -3.74
CA ASP A 42 -7.57 16.46 -3.11
C ASP A 42 -7.67 16.41 -1.56
N VAL A 43 -8.64 17.12 -0.98
CA VAL A 43 -8.94 17.06 0.45
C VAL A 43 -9.36 15.66 0.87
N ALA A 44 -10.26 15.02 0.12
CA ALA A 44 -10.73 13.66 0.41
C ALA A 44 -9.58 12.65 0.38
N ILE A 45 -8.68 12.74 -0.60
CA ILE A 45 -7.49 11.88 -0.69
C ILE A 45 -6.58 12.08 0.52
N ARG A 46 -6.30 13.34 0.92
CA ARG A 46 -5.45 13.62 2.08
C ARG A 46 -6.07 13.11 3.38
N ALA A 47 -7.36 13.38 3.59
CA ALA A 47 -8.10 12.92 4.76
C ALA A 47 -8.15 11.39 4.83
N GLY A 48 -8.50 10.73 3.72
CA GLY A 48 -8.52 9.28 3.61
C GLY A 48 -7.15 8.66 3.86
N SER A 49 -6.09 9.26 3.33
CA SER A 49 -4.71 8.80 3.54
C SER A 49 -4.29 8.87 5.01
N TYR A 50 -4.66 9.94 5.72
CA TYR A 50 -4.37 10.08 7.14
C TYR A 50 -5.06 9.00 7.98
N ILE A 51 -6.34 8.73 7.70
CA ILE A 51 -7.12 7.70 8.38
C ILE A 51 -6.55 6.30 8.09
N ALA A 52 -6.23 6.02 6.83
CA ALA A 52 -5.66 4.75 6.41
C ALA A 52 -4.33 4.47 7.12
N ARG A 53 -3.44 5.48 7.14
CA ARG A 53 -2.16 5.40 7.85
C ARG A 53 -2.35 5.08 9.33
N ARG A 54 -3.24 5.81 10.01
CA ARG A 54 -3.51 5.61 11.44
C ARG A 54 -4.04 4.21 11.73
N SER A 55 -4.86 3.68 10.84
CA SER A 55 -5.43 2.34 10.93
C SER A 55 -4.36 1.26 10.75
N LEU A 56 -3.45 1.43 9.79
CA LEU A 56 -2.29 0.55 9.60
C LEU A 56 -1.37 0.57 10.83
N GLU A 57 -0.96 1.75 11.30
CA GLU A 57 -0.10 1.89 12.47
C GLU A 57 -0.72 1.19 13.70
N LYS A 58 -2.00 1.44 13.96
CA LYS A 58 -2.73 0.78 15.05
C LYS A 58 -2.81 -0.73 14.86
N GLY A 59 -3.07 -1.21 13.64
CA GLY A 59 -3.14 -2.63 13.33
C GLY A 59 -1.82 -3.38 13.57
N MET A 60 -0.70 -2.78 13.17
CA MET A 60 0.63 -3.36 13.40
C MET A 60 1.00 -3.38 14.88
N LEU A 61 0.68 -2.32 15.62
CA LEU A 61 1.01 -2.21 17.04
C LEU A 61 0.12 -3.10 17.92
N ARG A 62 -1.13 -3.35 17.49
CA ARG A 62 -2.12 -4.10 18.28
C ARG A 62 -1.66 -5.53 18.62
N GLY A 63 -0.94 -6.19 17.72
CA GLY A 63 -0.45 -7.56 17.95
C GLY A 63 0.62 -7.66 19.04
N ARG A 64 1.40 -6.59 19.26
CA ARG A 64 2.53 -6.58 20.20
C ARG A 64 2.23 -5.86 21.52
N TYR A 65 1.44 -4.79 21.47
CA TYR A 65 1.22 -3.91 22.62
C TYR A 65 -0.20 -3.98 23.18
N GLY A 66 -1.10 -4.77 22.56
CA GLY A 66 -2.51 -4.79 22.94
C GLY A 66 -3.30 -3.62 22.35
N LYS A 67 -4.64 -3.73 22.39
CA LYS A 67 -5.55 -2.82 21.67
C LYS A 67 -5.49 -1.38 22.19
N ASP A 68 -5.44 -1.21 23.50
CA ASP A 68 -5.58 0.10 24.14
C ASP A 68 -4.24 0.86 24.13
N THR A 69 -3.14 0.20 24.47
CA THR A 69 -1.80 0.78 24.35
C THR A 69 -1.45 1.11 22.89
N ALA A 70 -1.80 0.26 21.92
CA ALA A 70 -1.61 0.59 20.50
C ALA A 70 -2.43 1.80 20.06
N ARG A 71 -3.65 1.97 20.60
CA ARG A 71 -4.49 3.14 20.35
C ARG A 71 -3.82 4.39 20.90
N GLU A 72 -3.33 4.32 22.12
CA GLU A 72 -2.72 5.43 22.83
C GLU A 72 -1.39 5.86 22.19
N ILE A 73 -0.53 4.91 21.80
CA ILE A 73 0.72 5.19 21.06
C ILE A 73 0.43 5.95 19.76
N VAL A 74 -0.59 5.54 19.01
CA VAL A 74 -0.98 6.17 17.74
C VAL A 74 -1.74 7.49 17.96
N GLN A 75 -2.31 7.70 19.15
CA GLN A 75 -2.97 8.94 19.54
C GLN A 75 -1.99 10.00 20.03
N ASN A 76 -0.99 9.60 20.81
CA ASN A 76 -0.01 10.47 21.43
C ASN A 76 1.22 10.73 20.56
N LYS A 77 1.31 10.10 19.37
CA LYS A 77 2.34 10.40 18.38
C LYS A 77 2.25 11.87 18.00
N THR A 78 3.18 12.68 18.51
CA THR A 78 3.09 14.14 18.45
C THR A 78 3.05 14.63 16.99
N LEU A 79 2.31 15.72 16.75
CA LEU A 79 2.26 16.40 15.44
C LEU A 79 3.68 16.70 14.91
N GLY A 80 4.63 17.01 15.79
CA GLY A 80 6.05 17.21 15.43
C GLY A 80 6.72 15.97 14.82
N GLN A 81 6.52 14.77 15.37
CA GLN A 81 7.11 13.55 14.80
C GLN A 81 6.48 13.22 13.43
N THR A 82 5.20 13.54 13.25
CA THR A 82 4.51 13.41 11.96
C THR A 82 5.05 14.40 10.93
N LEU A 83 5.31 15.65 11.33
CA LEU A 83 5.89 16.68 10.47
C LEU A 83 7.33 16.36 10.06
N VAL A 84 8.16 15.85 10.98
CA VAL A 84 9.52 15.38 10.65
C VAL A 84 9.47 14.18 9.70
N SER A 85 8.60 13.22 9.97
CA SER A 85 8.38 12.06 9.08
C SER A 85 7.89 12.51 7.70
N PHE A 86 7.02 13.51 7.66
CA PHE A 86 6.50 14.10 6.42
C PHE A 86 7.58 14.88 5.68
N GLY A 87 8.43 15.63 6.38
CA GLY A 87 9.58 16.34 5.81
C GLY A 87 10.61 15.39 5.21
N LEU A 88 10.97 14.32 5.93
CA LEU A 88 11.83 13.25 5.43
C LEU A 88 11.19 12.52 4.25
N ALA A 89 9.90 12.20 4.34
CA ALA A 89 9.17 11.61 3.24
C ALA A 89 9.13 12.54 2.02
N LYS A 90 8.92 13.85 2.20
CA LYS A 90 8.89 14.83 1.10
C LYS A 90 10.25 15.00 0.44
N LEU A 91 11.33 14.97 1.24
CA LEU A 91 12.70 14.99 0.75
C LEU A 91 13.03 13.70 -0.02
N ALA A 92 12.64 12.54 0.49
CA ALA A 92 12.81 11.23 -0.17
C ALA A 92 11.91 11.05 -1.40
N THR A 93 10.73 11.68 -1.41
CA THR A 93 9.75 11.65 -2.52
C THR A 93 9.98 12.75 -3.55
N LYS A 94 11.11 13.48 -3.54
CA LYS A 94 11.52 14.27 -4.71
C LYS A 94 11.53 13.42 -6.01
N ASN A 95 11.60 12.08 -5.86
CA ASN A 95 11.28 11.08 -6.88
C ASN A 95 10.06 10.18 -6.50
N LEU A 96 8.87 10.78 -6.34
CA LEU A 96 7.57 10.11 -6.09
C LEU A 96 7.34 8.80 -6.86
N PRO A 97 7.71 8.66 -8.16
CA PRO A 97 7.54 7.41 -8.90
C PRO A 97 8.45 6.28 -8.39
N GLY A 98 9.68 6.61 -7.99
CA GLY A 98 10.66 5.65 -7.48
C GLY A 98 10.25 5.10 -6.11
N ALA A 99 9.74 5.97 -5.24
CA ALA A 99 9.25 5.55 -3.92
C ALA A 99 8.05 4.60 -4.01
N LEU A 100 7.14 4.79 -4.96
CA LEU A 100 5.99 3.91 -5.18
C LEU A 100 6.40 2.54 -5.75
N LEU A 101 7.37 2.52 -6.68
CA LEU A 101 7.93 1.29 -7.23
C LEU A 101 8.73 0.51 -6.19
N VAL A 102 9.61 1.17 -5.44
CA VAL A 102 10.43 0.54 -4.40
C VAL A 102 9.57 0.12 -3.22
N GLY A 103 8.68 0.99 -2.74
CA GLY A 103 7.74 0.68 -1.67
C GLY A 103 6.76 -0.43 -2.05
N GLY A 104 6.17 -0.36 -3.24
CA GLY A 104 5.29 -1.42 -3.76
C GLY A 104 6.02 -2.74 -4.01
N GLY A 105 7.22 -2.68 -4.58
CA GLY A 105 8.09 -3.83 -4.81
C GLY A 105 8.51 -4.50 -3.50
N ALA A 106 8.85 -3.73 -2.47
CA ALA A 106 9.20 -4.24 -1.15
C ALA A 106 8.02 -4.96 -0.48
N VAL A 107 6.81 -4.41 -0.58
CA VAL A 107 5.58 -5.05 -0.06
C VAL A 107 5.28 -6.35 -0.80
N VAL A 108 5.31 -6.32 -2.14
CA VAL A 108 5.09 -7.52 -2.97
C VAL A 108 6.14 -8.59 -2.67
N LYS A 109 7.42 -8.19 -2.58
CA LYS A 109 8.52 -9.10 -2.25
C LYS A 109 8.39 -9.70 -0.86
N SER A 110 8.03 -8.91 0.15
CA SER A 110 7.81 -9.39 1.52
C SER A 110 6.70 -10.45 1.58
N LEU A 111 5.58 -10.23 0.87
CA LEU A 111 4.51 -11.21 0.77
C LEU A 111 4.92 -12.45 -0.04
N TYR A 112 5.72 -12.29 -1.09
CA TYR A 112 6.26 -13.39 -1.88
C TYR A 112 7.23 -14.26 -1.08
N ASP A 113 8.17 -13.67 -0.35
CA ASP A 113 9.16 -14.39 0.46
C ASP A 113 8.47 -15.17 1.59
N ARG A 114 7.41 -14.63 2.19
CA ARG A 114 6.56 -15.33 3.18
C ARG A 114 5.75 -16.49 2.58
N ARG A 115 5.39 -16.41 1.30
CA ARG A 115 4.71 -17.52 0.59
C ARG A 115 5.71 -18.58 0.11
N ARG A 116 6.89 -18.14 -0.30
CA ARG A 116 7.99 -19.00 -0.75
C ARG A 116 8.58 -19.79 0.41
N SER A 117 8.65 -19.25 1.63
CA SER A 117 9.07 -20.02 2.81
C SER A 117 8.15 -21.22 3.07
N ARG A 118 6.82 -21.09 2.88
CA ARG A 118 5.87 -22.22 2.95
C ARG A 118 6.03 -23.22 1.80
N LEU A 119 6.45 -22.78 0.63
CA LEU A 119 6.67 -23.66 -0.54
C LEU A 119 8.03 -24.36 -0.49
N ALA A 120 9.05 -23.70 0.06
CA ALA A 120 10.37 -24.29 0.31
C ALA A 120 10.25 -25.39 1.36
N GLN A 121 9.54 -25.13 2.47
CA GLN A 121 9.29 -26.12 3.52
C GLN A 121 8.44 -27.32 3.03
N ARG A 122 7.52 -27.11 2.07
CA ARG A 122 6.80 -28.22 1.42
C ARG A 122 7.70 -29.05 0.52
N ARG A 123 8.62 -28.42 -0.23
CA ARG A 123 9.57 -29.12 -1.09
C ARG A 123 10.65 -29.86 -0.31
N GLU A 124 11.05 -29.35 0.85
CA GLU A 124 11.89 -30.08 1.80
C GLU A 124 11.13 -31.29 2.36
N GLY A 125 9.89 -31.11 2.82
CA GLY A 125 9.07 -32.23 3.31
C GLY A 125 8.77 -33.30 2.24
N ASP A 126 8.47 -32.90 1.01
CA ASP A 126 8.23 -33.86 -0.09
C ASP A 126 9.51 -34.63 -0.45
N ARG A 127 10.69 -34.00 -0.34
CA ARG A 127 11.98 -34.69 -0.53
C ARG A 127 12.26 -35.69 0.59
N ASP A 128 12.03 -35.29 1.83
CA ASP A 128 12.22 -36.17 2.99
C ASP A 128 11.28 -37.39 2.96
N LEU A 129 10.05 -37.22 2.45
CA LEU A 129 9.10 -38.32 2.27
C LEU A 129 9.50 -39.28 1.13
N ILE A 130 10.08 -38.76 0.04
CA ILE A 130 10.58 -39.58 -1.07
C ILE A 130 11.83 -40.37 -0.65
N GLU A 131 12.74 -39.77 0.13
CA GLU A 131 13.90 -40.48 0.66
C GLU A 131 13.53 -41.54 1.70
N GLN A 132 12.50 -41.31 2.52
CA GLN A 132 11.98 -42.33 3.43
C GLN A 132 11.32 -43.50 2.70
N ALA A 133 10.62 -43.24 1.59
CA ALA A 133 10.02 -44.28 0.77
C ALA A 133 11.10 -45.19 0.14
N HIS A 134 12.23 -44.63 -0.30
CA HIS A 134 13.33 -45.41 -0.90
C HIS A 134 14.20 -46.17 0.12
N ARG A 135 14.20 -45.78 1.40
CA ARG A 135 14.94 -46.49 2.46
C ARG A 135 14.20 -47.70 3.03
N GLY A 136 12.90 -47.85 2.74
CA GLY A 136 12.07 -48.95 3.23
C GLY A 136 12.06 -50.21 2.33
N ASP A 137 12.71 -50.15 1.17
CA ASP A 137 12.74 -51.23 0.17
C ASP A 137 14.07 -52.02 0.13
N ASP A 138 15.01 -51.74 1.04
CA ASP A 138 16.26 -52.50 1.30
C ASP A 138 16.20 -53.21 2.67
#